data_AF-A0A1G9L2R9-F1
#
_entry.id   AF-A0A1G9L2R9-F1
#
_cell.length_a   1.000
_cell.length_b   1.000
_cell.length_c   1.000
_cell.angle_alpha   90.00
_cell.angle_beta   90.00
_cell.angle_gamma   90.00
#
_symmetry.space_group_name_H-M   'P 1'
#
loop_
_entity.id
_entity.type
_entity.pdbx_description
1 polymer ?
#
loop_
_entity_poly.entity_id
_entity_poly.type
_entity_poly.pdbx_seq_one_letter_code
_entity_poly.pdbx_strand_id
1 'polypeptide(L)'
;MERLLGGAAEPAAPRPERERPAAPTAVRRAALVAGVEAAGLAAVALWLLVLTFTSTADSVGRALAEVVYVGIFAVALGAAAVGLWRVSPWSRGPVVFLQLLLGLFGFYSAFEWGGAWVGVPLLALVATELYLLATPEARLAFEDR
;
A
#
# COMPACT_ATOMS: atom_id res chain seq x y z
N MET A 1 59.00 16.83 -6.26
CA MET A 1 58.09 15.87 -5.61
C MET A 1 56.62 16.34 -5.71
N GLU A 2 56.24 17.07 -6.78
CA GLU A 2 54.94 17.76 -6.90
C GLU A 2 54.07 17.31 -8.09
N ARG A 3 54.46 16.26 -8.82
CA ARG A 3 53.68 15.73 -9.96
C ARG A 3 52.78 14.53 -9.63
N LEU A 4 52.62 14.18 -8.35
CA LEU A 4 51.83 13.01 -7.91
C LEU A 4 50.42 13.34 -7.41
N LEU A 5 50.03 14.63 -7.33
CA LEU A 5 48.74 15.06 -6.75
C LEU A 5 47.94 16.01 -7.68
N GLY A 6 48.18 15.95 -8.99
CA GLY A 6 47.70 16.94 -9.96
C GLY A 6 46.78 16.42 -11.06
N GLY A 7 46.12 15.28 -10.87
CA GLY A 7 45.00 14.88 -11.73
C GLY A 7 43.73 15.44 -11.13
N ALA A 8 43.33 16.66 -11.53
CA ALA A 8 42.00 17.15 -11.23
C ALA A 8 40.99 16.08 -11.67
N ALA A 9 40.24 15.53 -10.73
CA ALA A 9 39.21 14.55 -11.04
C ALA A 9 38.29 15.19 -12.07
N GLU A 10 38.33 14.67 -13.30
CA GLU A 10 37.44 15.09 -14.37
C GLU A 10 36.01 15.06 -13.79
N PRO A 11 35.21 16.13 -13.96
CA PRO A 11 33.85 16.16 -13.46
C PRO A 11 33.16 14.88 -13.93
N ALA A 12 32.82 14.00 -12.98
CA ALA A 12 32.24 12.71 -13.30
C ALA A 12 31.04 12.97 -14.21
N ALA A 13 31.11 12.47 -15.45
CA ALA A 13 30.04 12.65 -16.42
C ALA A 13 28.71 12.28 -15.74
N PRO A 14 27.67 13.13 -15.85
CA PRO A 14 26.40 12.87 -15.17
C PRO A 14 25.95 11.46 -15.51
N ARG A 15 25.72 10.65 -14.46
CA ARG A 15 25.34 9.25 -14.60
C ARG A 15 24.13 9.22 -15.54
N PRO A 16 24.18 8.47 -16.67
CA PRO A 16 23.08 8.45 -17.62
C PRO A 16 21.80 8.13 -16.84
N GLU A 17 20.82 9.03 -16.98
CA GLU A 17 19.53 8.92 -16.32
C GLU A 17 18.93 7.61 -16.80
N ARG A 18 18.93 6.59 -15.92
CA ARG A 18 18.37 5.28 -16.25
C ARG A 18 16.90 5.51 -16.57
N GLU A 19 16.57 5.45 -17.84
CA GLU A 19 15.21 5.52 -18.36
C GLU A 19 14.41 4.44 -17.63
N ARG A 20 13.62 4.84 -16.63
CA ARG A 20 12.82 3.90 -15.84
C ARG A 20 11.72 3.43 -16.77
N PRO A 21 11.67 2.13 -17.12
CA PRO A 21 10.57 1.61 -17.93
C PRO A 21 9.26 1.99 -17.26
N ALA A 22 8.33 2.56 -18.03
CA ALA A 22 7.02 2.89 -17.50
C ALA A 22 6.41 1.65 -16.86
N ALA A 23 5.98 1.77 -15.59
CA ALA A 23 5.38 0.66 -14.87
C ALA A 23 4.21 0.07 -15.70
N PRO A 24 4.11 -1.27 -15.85
CA PRO A 24 3.02 -1.89 -16.59
C PRO A 24 1.67 -1.39 -16.11
N THR A 25 0.73 -1.23 -17.03
CA THR A 25 -0.60 -0.66 -16.73
C THR A 25 -1.33 -1.43 -15.63
N ALA A 26 -1.16 -2.76 -15.57
CA ALA A 26 -1.69 -3.60 -14.49
C ALA A 26 -1.13 -3.20 -13.11
N VAL A 27 0.18 -2.96 -12.99
CA VAL A 27 0.84 -2.55 -11.74
C VAL A 27 0.37 -1.15 -11.31
N ARG A 28 0.20 -0.23 -12.26
CA ARG A 28 -0.38 1.10 -11.96
C ARG A 28 -1.82 1.00 -11.46
N ARG A 29 -2.63 0.13 -12.05
CA ARG A 29 -4.01 -0.10 -11.60
C ARG A 29 -4.04 -0.73 -10.21
N ALA A 30 -3.19 -1.71 -9.93
CA ALA A 30 -3.06 -2.30 -8.60
C ALA A 30 -2.66 -1.24 -7.56
N ALA A 31 -1.65 -0.42 -7.86
CA ALA A 31 -1.25 0.68 -6.98
C ALA A 31 -2.37 1.71 -6.72
N LEU A 32 -3.22 1.97 -7.71
CA LEU A 32 -4.39 2.84 -7.53
C LEU A 32 -5.44 2.20 -6.63
N VAL A 33 -5.72 0.90 -6.79
CA VAL A 33 -6.66 0.16 -5.93
C VAL A 33 -6.19 0.17 -4.48
N ALA A 34 -4.93 -0.23 -4.22
CA ALA A 34 -4.32 -0.16 -2.88
C ALA A 34 -4.34 1.26 -2.31
N GLY A 35 -4.11 2.28 -3.15
CA GLY A 35 -4.19 3.69 -2.76
C GLY A 35 -5.59 4.10 -2.30
N VAL A 36 -6.64 3.66 -3.00
CA VAL A 36 -8.04 3.90 -2.64
C VAL A 36 -8.39 3.21 -1.32
N GLU A 37 -7.98 1.96 -1.14
CA GLU A 37 -8.20 1.22 0.10
C GLU A 37 -7.48 1.89 1.29
N ALA A 38 -6.23 2.29 1.11
CA ALA A 38 -5.47 3.01 2.13
C ALA A 38 -6.15 4.33 2.53
N ALA A 39 -6.67 5.08 1.55
CA ALA A 39 -7.45 6.30 1.80
C ALA A 39 -8.75 6.00 2.57
N GLY A 40 -9.45 4.92 2.22
CA GLY A 40 -10.64 4.46 2.94
C GLY A 40 -10.34 4.12 4.40
N LEU A 41 -9.27 3.34 4.65
CA LEU A 41 -8.83 3.01 6.00
C LEU A 41 -8.42 4.26 6.80
N ALA A 42 -7.72 5.20 6.17
CA ALA A 42 -7.38 6.46 6.81
C ALA A 42 -8.63 7.27 7.20
N ALA A 43 -9.64 7.33 6.33
CA ALA A 43 -10.91 7.99 6.64
C ALA A 43 -11.63 7.31 7.83
N VAL A 44 -11.63 5.97 7.88
CA VAL A 44 -12.17 5.22 9.03
C VAL A 44 -11.39 5.51 10.31
N ALA A 45 -10.06 5.52 10.26
CA ALA A 45 -9.24 5.85 11.43
C ALA A 45 -9.54 7.26 11.97
N LEU A 46 -9.68 8.24 11.06
CA LEU A 46 -10.05 9.62 11.43
C LEU A 46 -11.46 9.68 12.01
N TRP A 47 -12.42 8.95 11.44
CA TRP A 47 -13.77 8.87 11.95
C TRP A 47 -13.81 8.28 13.37
N LEU A 48 -13.11 7.16 13.60
CA LEU A 48 -12.98 6.55 14.93
C LEU A 48 -12.31 7.50 15.92
N LEU A 49 -11.31 8.26 15.48
CA LEU A 49 -10.66 9.27 16.31
C LEU A 49 -11.65 10.37 16.72
N VAL A 50 -12.44 10.88 15.77
CA VAL A 50 -13.51 11.86 16.06
C VAL A 50 -14.52 11.28 17.04
N LEU A 51 -14.99 10.05 16.83
CA LEU A 51 -15.92 9.38 17.75
C LEU A 51 -15.31 9.22 19.15
N THR A 52 -14.02 8.90 19.25
CA THR A 52 -13.31 8.76 20.52
C THR A 52 -13.35 10.06 21.34
N PHE A 53 -13.24 11.21 20.68
CA PHE A 53 -13.27 12.52 21.34
C PHE A 53 -14.68 13.08 21.56
N THR A 54 -15.64 12.72 20.71
CA THR A 54 -17.00 13.28 20.74
C THR A 54 -18.01 12.42 21.48
N SER A 55 -17.70 11.15 21.71
CA SER A 55 -18.59 10.19 22.38
C SER A 55 -18.09 9.87 23.78
N THR A 56 -19.00 9.49 24.69
CA THR A 56 -18.63 8.81 25.93
C THR A 56 -18.24 7.37 25.60
N ALA A 57 -17.07 7.17 24.99
CA ALA A 57 -16.56 5.84 24.72
C ALA A 57 -16.50 5.04 26.03
N ASP A 58 -17.04 3.81 26.04
CA ASP A 58 -17.02 2.94 27.23
C ASP A 58 -15.60 2.73 27.76
N SER A 59 -14.60 2.78 26.86
CA SER A 59 -13.18 2.81 27.18
C SER A 59 -12.40 3.58 26.12
N VAL A 60 -11.85 4.74 26.51
CA VAL A 60 -10.98 5.56 25.66
C VAL A 60 -9.74 4.77 25.21
N GLY A 61 -9.19 3.90 26.06
CA GLY A 61 -8.02 3.09 25.74
C GLY A 61 -8.29 2.10 24.60
N ARG A 62 -9.46 1.46 24.58
CA ARG A 62 -9.87 0.57 23.49
C ARG A 62 -10.05 1.35 22.19
N ALA A 63 -10.75 2.48 22.24
CA ALA A 63 -11.02 3.29 21.06
C ALA A 63 -9.73 3.84 20.43
N LEU A 64 -8.77 4.28 21.25
CA LEU A 64 -7.45 4.70 20.77
C LEU A 64 -6.66 3.54 20.15
N ALA A 65 -6.73 2.34 20.72
CA ALA A 65 -6.09 1.17 20.13
C ALA A 65 -6.67 0.86 18.74
N GLU A 66 -7.99 0.93 18.57
CA GLU A 66 -8.65 0.76 17.26
C GLU A 66 -8.16 1.80 16.24
N VAL A 67 -8.07 3.08 16.60
CA VAL A 67 -7.51 4.13 15.73
C VAL A 67 -6.09 3.82 15.32
N VAL A 68 -5.24 3.43 16.28
CA VAL A 68 -3.82 3.13 16.03
C VAL A 68 -3.68 1.93 15.09
N TYR A 69 -4.42 0.83 15.33
CA TYR A 69 -4.35 -0.35 14.49
C TYR A 69 -4.81 -0.07 13.06
N VAL A 70 -5.95 0.60 12.89
CA VAL A 70 -6.45 0.97 11.55
C VAL A 70 -5.49 1.94 10.87
N GLY A 71 -4.94 2.91 11.60
CA GLY A 71 -3.95 3.87 11.10
C GLY A 71 -2.66 3.19 10.63
N ILE A 72 -2.11 2.25 11.39
CA ILE A 72 -0.94 1.46 10.98
C ILE A 72 -1.25 0.70 9.69
N PHE A 73 -2.43 0.10 9.58
CA PHE A 73 -2.82 -0.65 8.38
C PHE A 73 -2.93 0.26 7.15
N ALA A 74 -3.54 1.44 7.31
CA ALA A 74 -3.64 2.45 6.26
C ALA A 74 -2.25 2.91 5.78
N VAL A 75 -1.33 3.18 6.70
CA VAL A 75 0.05 3.58 6.38
C VAL A 75 0.80 2.45 5.68
N ALA A 76 0.68 1.22 6.17
CA ALA A 76 1.34 0.06 5.57
C ALA A 76 0.86 -0.16 4.12
N LEU A 77 -0.46 -0.12 3.90
CA LEU A 77 -1.05 -0.28 2.58
C LEU A 77 -0.69 0.88 1.64
N GLY A 78 -0.70 2.12 2.14
CA GLY A 78 -0.27 3.30 1.38
C GLY A 78 1.21 3.22 0.98
N ALA A 79 2.09 2.80 1.89
CA ALA A 79 3.51 2.59 1.59
C ALA A 79 3.69 1.48 0.55
N ALA A 80 2.91 0.40 0.64
CA ALA A 80 2.92 -0.69 -0.30
C ALA A 80 2.41 -0.26 -1.70
N ALA A 81 1.38 0.57 -1.76
CA ALA A 81 0.88 1.19 -2.99
C ALA A 81 1.94 2.07 -3.67
N VAL A 82 2.67 2.91 -2.90
CA VAL A 82 3.80 3.69 -3.42
C VAL A 82 4.91 2.78 -3.93
N GLY A 83 5.18 1.69 -3.22
CA GLY A 83 6.16 0.67 -3.62
C GLY A 83 5.79 -0.04 -4.93
N LEU A 84 4.52 -0.42 -5.10
CA LEU A 84 3.97 -0.94 -6.36
C LEU A 84 4.11 0.10 -7.48
N TRP A 85 3.78 1.36 -7.20
CA TRP A 85 3.88 2.42 -8.20
C TRP A 85 5.33 2.69 -8.65
N ARG A 86 6.29 2.42 -7.75
CA ARG A 86 7.73 2.44 -8.03
C ARG A 86 8.27 1.13 -8.60
N VAL A 87 7.42 0.12 -8.79
CA VAL A 87 7.78 -1.24 -9.25
C VAL A 87 8.89 -1.85 -8.40
N SER A 88 8.76 -1.74 -7.07
CA SER A 88 9.71 -2.33 -6.13
C SER A 88 9.41 -3.83 -5.93
N PRO A 89 10.39 -4.74 -6.12
CA PRO A 89 10.17 -6.18 -5.97
C PRO A 89 9.79 -6.59 -4.54
N TRP A 90 10.16 -5.78 -3.54
CA TRP A 90 9.79 -6.02 -2.14
C TRP A 90 8.31 -5.77 -1.85
N SER A 91 7.58 -5.07 -2.72
CA SER A 91 6.21 -4.63 -2.43
C SER A 91 5.14 -5.72 -2.57
N ARG A 92 5.39 -6.79 -3.34
CA ARG A 92 4.36 -7.82 -3.59
C ARG A 92 3.94 -8.58 -2.33
N GLY A 93 4.92 -9.04 -1.55
CA GLY A 93 4.67 -9.85 -0.35
C GLY A 93 3.79 -9.12 0.68
N PRO A 94 4.17 -7.90 1.08
CA PRO A 94 3.36 -7.08 1.97
C PRO A 94 1.94 -6.81 1.46
N VAL A 95 1.77 -6.48 0.17
CA VAL A 95 0.43 -6.22 -0.41
C VAL A 95 -0.45 -7.45 -0.32
N VAL A 96 0.05 -8.62 -0.75
CA VAL A 96 -0.74 -9.86 -0.70
C VAL A 96 -1.12 -10.19 0.75
N PHE A 97 -0.20 -10.04 1.69
CA PHE A 97 -0.49 -10.28 3.11
C PHE A 97 -1.57 -9.32 3.64
N LEU A 98 -1.44 -8.02 3.37
CA LEU A 98 -2.43 -7.02 3.77
C LEU A 98 -3.79 -7.32 3.14
N GLN A 99 -3.82 -7.78 1.88
CA GLN A 99 -5.07 -8.15 1.21
C GLN A 99 -5.76 -9.38 1.78
N LEU A 100 -5.02 -10.35 2.31
CA LEU A 100 -5.63 -11.48 3.00
C LEU A 100 -6.30 -11.04 4.31
N LEU A 101 -5.67 -10.13 5.05
CA LEU A 101 -6.25 -9.57 6.27
C LEU A 101 -7.48 -8.70 5.95
N LEU A 102 -7.40 -7.88 4.91
CA LEU A 102 -8.49 -7.04 4.45
C LEU A 102 -9.67 -7.88 3.93
N GLY A 103 -9.37 -8.97 3.21
CA GLY A 103 -10.34 -9.95 2.74
C GLY A 103 -11.03 -10.68 3.89
N LEU A 104 -10.29 -11.10 4.92
CA LEU A 104 -10.86 -11.70 6.13
C LEU A 104 -11.80 -10.73 6.85
N PHE A 105 -11.37 -9.47 7.00
CA PHE A 105 -12.21 -8.42 7.57
C PHE A 105 -13.46 -8.18 6.73
N GLY A 106 -13.33 -8.06 5.41
CA GLY A 106 -14.46 -7.89 4.49
C GLY A 106 -15.45 -9.04 4.55
N PHE A 107 -14.97 -10.28 4.66
CA PHE A 107 -15.81 -11.46 4.84
C PHE A 107 -16.60 -11.40 6.16
N TYR A 108 -15.91 -11.15 7.28
CA TYR A 108 -16.55 -11.02 8.58
C TYR A 108 -17.59 -9.89 8.60
N SER A 109 -17.26 -8.73 8.05
CA SER A 109 -18.20 -7.62 7.92
C SER A 109 -19.40 -7.97 7.05
N ALA A 110 -19.20 -8.70 5.95
CA ALA A 110 -20.29 -9.03 5.02
C ALA A 110 -21.28 -10.05 5.57
N PHE A 111 -20.77 -11.07 6.27
CA PHE A 111 -21.56 -12.25 6.59
C PHE A 111 -21.84 -12.44 8.09
N GLU A 112 -21.02 -11.91 8.99
CA GLU A 112 -21.13 -12.17 10.43
C GLU A 112 -21.72 -10.99 11.22
N TRP A 113 -21.27 -9.75 10.96
CA TRP A 113 -21.75 -8.55 11.66
C TRP A 113 -22.90 -7.83 10.89
N GLY A 114 -23.24 -8.26 9.67
CA GLY A 114 -24.33 -7.64 8.90
C GLY A 114 -23.96 -6.28 8.27
N GLY A 115 -22.67 -5.95 8.23
CA GLY A 115 -22.09 -4.82 7.50
C GLY A 115 -21.86 -5.13 6.01
N ALA A 116 -22.79 -5.81 5.34
CA ALA A 116 -22.67 -6.21 3.92
C ALA A 116 -22.36 -5.04 2.98
N TRP A 117 -22.90 -3.85 3.28
CA TRP A 117 -22.64 -2.63 2.53
C TRP A 117 -21.18 -2.14 2.60
N VAL A 118 -20.41 -2.55 3.63
CA VAL A 118 -18.95 -2.34 3.71
C VAL A 118 -18.21 -3.56 3.18
N GLY A 119 -18.59 -4.75 3.66
CA GLY A 119 -17.84 -5.98 3.42
C GLY A 119 -17.82 -6.38 1.94
N VAL A 120 -18.94 -6.25 1.22
CA VAL A 120 -19.01 -6.65 -0.20
C VAL A 120 -18.15 -5.74 -1.08
N PRO A 121 -18.24 -4.39 -1.01
CA PRO A 121 -17.33 -3.53 -1.75
C PRO A 121 -15.85 -3.77 -1.42
N LEU A 122 -15.52 -4.02 -0.14
CA LEU A 122 -14.16 -4.29 0.28
C LEU A 122 -13.64 -5.60 -0.33
N LEU A 123 -14.42 -6.67 -0.28
CA LEU A 123 -14.09 -7.95 -0.92
C LEU A 123 -13.89 -7.80 -2.44
N ALA A 124 -14.67 -6.95 -3.09
CA ALA A 124 -14.51 -6.67 -4.52
C ALA A 124 -13.17 -5.97 -4.83
N LEU A 125 -12.74 -5.01 -3.99
CA LEU A 125 -11.45 -4.34 -4.13
C LEU A 125 -10.28 -5.32 -3.91
N VAL A 126 -10.35 -6.12 -2.83
CA VAL A 126 -9.38 -7.19 -2.52
C VAL A 126 -9.24 -8.15 -3.71
N ALA A 127 -10.36 -8.65 -4.23
CA ALA A 127 -10.36 -9.58 -5.36
C ALA A 127 -9.77 -8.94 -6.62
N THR A 128 -10.09 -7.67 -6.87
CA THR A 128 -9.56 -6.90 -8.00
C THR A 128 -8.04 -6.76 -7.90
N GLU A 129 -7.52 -6.41 -6.71
CA GLU A 129 -6.08 -6.27 -6.53
C GLU A 129 -5.33 -7.59 -6.67
N LEU A 130 -5.83 -8.66 -6.05
CA LEU A 130 -5.23 -9.99 -6.20
C LEU A 130 -5.26 -10.47 -7.66
N TYR A 131 -6.34 -10.20 -8.39
CA TYR A 131 -6.42 -10.48 -9.82
C TYR A 131 -5.37 -9.71 -10.63
N LEU A 132 -5.23 -8.39 -10.39
CA LEU A 132 -4.24 -7.55 -11.06
C LEU A 132 -2.79 -7.97 -10.74
N LEU A 133 -2.53 -8.48 -9.55
CA LEU A 133 -1.20 -9.00 -9.16
C LEU A 133 -0.92 -10.40 -9.72
N ALA A 134 -1.97 -11.16 -10.07
CA ALA A 134 -1.87 -12.48 -10.67
C ALA A 134 -1.65 -12.44 -12.19
N THR A 135 -1.97 -11.32 -12.86
CA THR A 135 -1.75 -11.12 -14.30
C THR A 135 -0.27 -11.33 -14.69
N PRO A 136 0.03 -11.99 -15.82
CA PRO A 136 1.40 -12.32 -16.24
C PRO A 136 2.30 -11.09 -16.41
N GLU A 137 1.75 -9.94 -16.80
CA GLU A 137 2.48 -8.68 -16.92
C GLU A 137 3.02 -8.20 -15.57
N ALA A 138 2.25 -8.43 -14.50
CA ALA A 138 2.72 -8.14 -13.15
C ALA A 138 3.79 -9.14 -12.73
N ARG A 139 3.66 -10.43 -13.06
CA ARG A 139 4.70 -11.44 -12.76
C ARG A 139 6.03 -11.11 -13.44
N LEU A 140 6.02 -10.87 -14.74
CA LEU A 140 7.21 -10.57 -15.52
C LEU A 140 7.92 -9.30 -15.01
N ALA A 141 7.17 -8.27 -14.63
CA ALA A 141 7.74 -7.03 -14.11
C ALA A 141 8.56 -7.18 -12.82
N PHE A 142 8.36 -8.28 -12.08
CA PHE A 142 9.10 -8.57 -10.85
C PHE A 142 10.07 -9.76 -10.99
N GLU A 143 10.01 -10.55 -12.06
CA GLU A 143 10.93 -11.66 -12.37
C GLU A 143 12.15 -11.19 -13.20
N ASP A 144 12.02 -10.11 -13.98
CA ASP A 144 13.06 -9.60 -14.90
C ASP A 144 14.11 -8.68 -14.22
N ARG A 145 14.27 -8.78 -12.89
CA ARG A 145 15.22 -7.99 -12.08
C ARG A 145 15.94 -8.84 -11.04
#